data_AF-A0A6B3FDM2-F1
#
_entry.id   AF-A0A6B3FDM2-F1
#
_cell.length_a   1.000
_cell.length_b   1.000
_cell.length_c   1.000
_cell.angle_alpha   90.00
_cell.angle_beta   90.00
_cell.angle_gamma   90.00
#
_symmetry.space_group_name_H-M   'P 1'
#
loop_
_entity.id
_entity.type
_entity.pdbx_description
1 polymer ?
#
loop_
_entity_poly.entity_id
_entity_poly.type
_entity_poly.pdbx_seq_one_letter_code
_entity_poly.pdbx_strand_id
1 'polypeptide(L)'
;VPDELKHIFDLIKAEHDLTVAEVLKITGGEQLLDSNKPLQQTFNIRDAYLDPISYLQVTLLKRQRDAAEAGEEPDPLLARALLLT
;
A
#
# COMPACT_ATOMS: atom_id res chain seq x y z
N VAL A 1 -7.42 8.50 -8.72
CA VAL A 1 -8.22 7.41 -9.32
C VAL A 1 -9.55 8.02 -9.74
N PRO A 2 -9.98 7.85 -11.00
CA PRO A 2 -11.29 8.30 -11.47
C PRO A 2 -12.42 7.80 -10.57
N ASP A 3 -13.45 8.61 -10.35
CA ASP A 3 -14.53 8.29 -9.41
C ASP A 3 -15.26 6.99 -9.77
N GLU A 4 -15.46 6.74 -11.07
CA GLU A 4 -16.08 5.53 -11.60
C GLU A 4 -15.34 4.24 -11.25
N LEU A 5 -14.04 4.28 -10.94
CA LEU A 5 -13.23 3.10 -10.61
C LEU A 5 -13.06 2.87 -9.10
N LYS A 6 -13.50 3.80 -8.24
CA LYS A 6 -13.27 3.72 -6.78
C LYS A 6 -13.96 2.51 -6.13
N HIS A 7 -15.12 2.10 -6.64
CA HIS A 7 -15.88 0.96 -6.12
C HIS A 7 -15.12 -0.38 -6.15
N ILE A 8 -14.13 -0.51 -7.05
CA ILE A 8 -13.28 -1.72 -7.13
C ILE A 8 -12.44 -1.85 -5.87
N PHE A 9 -11.89 -0.75 -5.35
CA PHE A 9 -11.10 -0.77 -4.12
C PHE A 9 -11.97 -1.18 -2.93
N ASP A 10 -13.21 -0.69 -2.86
CA ASP A 10 -14.14 -1.06 -1.80
C ASP A 10 -14.45 -2.56 -1.81
N LEU A 11 -14.62 -3.15 -3.00
CA LEU A 11 -14.82 -4.59 -3.16
C LEU A 11 -13.60 -5.40 -2.68
N ILE A 12 -12.39 -4.99 -3.09
CA ILE A 12 -11.14 -5.64 -2.68
C ILE A 12 -10.98 -5.56 -1.15
N LYS A 13 -11.25 -4.39 -0.57
CA LYS A 13 -11.16 -4.18 0.88
C LYS A 13 -12.16 -5.05 1.64
N ALA A 14 -13.41 -5.15 1.17
CA ALA A 14 -14.41 -5.99 1.80
C ALA A 14 -14.01 -7.47 1.79
N GLU A 15 -13.49 -7.97 0.67
CA GLU A 15 -13.01 -9.36 0.58
C GLU A 15 -11.78 -9.63 1.46
N HIS A 16 -10.86 -8.66 1.53
CA HIS A 16 -9.72 -8.71 2.44
C HIS A 16 -10.17 -8.79 3.90
N ASP A 17 -11.09 -7.92 4.32
CA ASP A 17 -11.58 -7.86 5.70
C ASP A 17 -12.32 -9.15 6.09
N LEU A 18 -13.12 -9.71 5.17
CA LEU A 18 -13.77 -11.01 5.33
C LEU A 18 -12.73 -12.13 5.50
N THR A 19 -11.72 -12.15 4.64
CA THR A 19 -10.65 -13.16 4.68
C THR A 19 -9.89 -13.12 6.01
N VAL A 20 -9.52 -11.93 6.47
CA VAL A 20 -8.84 -11.76 7.77
C VAL A 20 -9.73 -12.28 8.90
N ALA A 21 -11.02 -11.94 8.91
CA ALA A 21 -11.94 -12.42 9.93
C ALA A 21 -12.06 -13.96 9.96
N GLU A 22 -12.14 -14.61 8.79
CA GLU A 22 -12.21 -16.07 8.72
C GLU A 22 -10.88 -16.74 9.15
N VAL A 23 -9.74 -16.18 8.76
CA VAL A 23 -8.41 -16.68 9.20
C VAL A 23 -8.26 -16.59 10.72
N LEU A 24 -8.70 -15.47 11.33
CA LEU A 24 -8.63 -15.31 12.78
C LEU A 24 -9.56 -16.29 13.51
N LYS A 25 -10.76 -16.56 12.98
CA LYS A 25 -11.66 -17.59 13.53
C LYS A 25 -11.04 -18.98 13.51
N ILE A 26 -10.36 -19.34 12.42
CA ILE A 26 -9.71 -20.66 12.28
C ILE A 26 -8.49 -20.79 13.19
N THR A 27 -7.69 -19.73 13.31
CA THR A 27 -6.45 -19.74 14.10
C THR A 27 -6.68 -19.47 15.59
N GLY A 28 -7.84 -18.91 15.96
CA GLY A 28 -8.22 -18.59 17.35
C GLY A 28 -7.52 -17.36 17.94
N GLY A 29 -6.85 -16.55 17.12
CA GLY A 29 -6.19 -15.30 17.53
C GLY A 29 -7.11 -14.08 17.45
N GLU A 30 -6.75 -13.01 18.16
CA GLU A 30 -7.41 -11.71 18.05
C GLU A 30 -6.78 -10.86 16.94
N GLN A 31 -5.50 -11.09 16.65
CA GLN A 31 -4.76 -10.39 15.61
C GLN A 31 -3.90 -11.36 14.80
N LEU A 32 -3.56 -10.93 13.58
CA LEU A 32 -2.67 -11.71 12.73
C LEU A 32 -1.33 -11.91 13.43
N LEU A 33 -0.78 -13.13 13.31
CA LEU A 33 0.50 -13.54 13.88
C LEU A 33 0.55 -13.61 15.42
N ASP A 34 -0.59 -13.72 16.11
CA ASP A 34 -0.61 -13.90 17.58
C ASP A 34 0.16 -15.15 18.06
N SER A 35 0.24 -16.18 17.22
CA SER A 35 1.04 -17.39 17.48
C SER A 35 2.55 -17.18 17.30
N ASN A 36 3.00 -16.05 16.73
CA ASN A 36 4.41 -15.73 16.49
C ASN A 36 4.71 -14.24 16.73
N LYS A 37 4.77 -13.86 18.02
CA LYS A 37 5.03 -12.48 18.47
C LYS A 37 6.32 -11.86 17.91
N PRO A 38 7.47 -12.56 17.82
CA PRO A 38 8.68 -11.99 17.22
C PRO A 38 8.49 -11.56 15.76
N LEU A 39 7.75 -12.35 14.98
CA LEU A 39 7.45 -12.00 13.59
C LEU A 39 6.48 -10.82 13.50
N GLN A 40 5.47 -10.77 14.37
CA GLN A 40 4.55 -9.63 14.48
C GLN A 40 5.30 -8.31 14.76
N GLN A 41 6.24 -8.32 15.73
CA GLN A 41 7.09 -7.16 16.03
C GLN A 41 7.97 -6.76 14.84
N THR A 42 8.50 -7.73 14.10
CA THR A 42 9.31 -7.48 12.90
C THR A 42 8.51 -6.75 11.82
N PHE A 43 7.26 -7.15 11.60
CA PHE A 43 6.37 -6.45 10.66
C PHE A 43 6.01 -5.05 11.15
N ASN A 44 5.62 -4.89 12.42
CA ASN A 44 5.28 -3.58 12.98
C ASN A 44 6.42 -2.56 12.85
N ILE A 45 7.67 -2.99 13.06
CA ILE A 45 8.85 -2.15 12.84
C ILE A 45 8.97 -1.79 11.35
N ARG A 46 8.86 -2.77 10.46
CA ARG A 46 8.95 -2.54 9.01
C ARG A 46 7.87 -1.61 8.50
N ASP A 47 6.63 -1.77 8.93
CA ASP A 47 5.49 -0.95 8.51
C ASP A 47 5.75 0.52 8.81
N ALA A 48 6.29 0.84 10.00
CA ALA A 48 6.67 2.21 10.38
C ALA A 48 7.71 2.85 9.43
N TYR A 49 8.58 2.06 8.79
CA TYR A 49 9.53 2.55 7.78
C TYR A 49 8.96 2.54 6.36
N LEU A 50 8.04 1.62 6.05
CA LEU A 50 7.42 1.49 4.74
C LEU A 50 6.34 2.55 4.51
N ASP A 51 5.63 2.98 5.55
CA ASP A 51 4.61 4.02 5.48
C ASP A 51 5.13 5.30 4.80
N PRO A 52 6.19 5.97 5.29
CA PRO A 52 6.67 7.21 4.66
C PRO A 52 7.14 7.00 3.21
N ILE A 53 7.70 5.83 2.89
CA ILE A 53 8.13 5.49 1.52
C ILE A 53 6.90 5.38 0.60
N SER A 54 5.84 4.72 1.06
CA SER A 54 4.60 4.55 0.31
C SER A 54 3.90 5.89 0.04
N TYR A 55 3.86 6.78 1.03
CA TYR A 55 3.34 8.15 0.86
C TYR A 55 4.16 8.96 -0.16
N LEU A 56 5.49 8.84 -0.10
CA LEU A 56 6.37 9.48 -1.07
C LEU A 56 6.11 8.94 -2.47
N GLN A 57 6.02 7.61 -2.64
CA GLN A 57 5.78 6.97 -3.93
C GLN A 57 4.45 7.44 -4.56
N VAL A 58 3.36 7.49 -3.79
CA VAL A 58 2.06 8.00 -4.28
C VAL A 58 2.16 9.44 -4.76
N THR A 59 2.89 10.28 -4.03
CA THR A 59 3.11 11.68 -4.39
C THR A 59 3.92 11.81 -5.68
N LEU A 60 5.01 11.02 -5.81
CA LEU A 60 5.85 11.01 -7.00
C LEU A 60 5.10 10.47 -8.23
N LEU A 61 4.29 9.42 -8.07
CA LEU A 61 3.45 8.87 -9.14
C LEU A 61 2.44 9.90 -9.64
N LYS A 62 1.84 10.68 -8.73
CA LYS A 62 0.96 11.78 -9.12
C LYS A 62 1.71 12.82 -9.96
N ARG A 63 2.88 13.28 -9.49
CA ARG A 63 3.70 14.26 -10.24
C ARG A 63 4.08 13.75 -11.62
N GLN A 64 4.45 12.47 -11.74
CA GLN A 64 4.81 11.86 -13.02
C GLN A 64 3.62 11.83 -13.99
N ARG A 65 2.43 11.47 -13.50
CA ARG A 65 1.21 11.44 -14.32
C ARG A 65 0.78 12.84 -14.76
N ASP A 66 0.81 13.80 -13.85
CA ASP A 66 0.44 15.20 -14.14
C ASP A 66 1.39 15.80 -15.21
N ALA A 67 2.71 15.54 -15.12
CA ALA A 67 3.69 15.97 -16.13
C ALA A 67 3.46 15.30 -17.50
N ALA A 68 3.14 14.00 -17.52
CA ALA A 68 2.82 13.28 -18.74
C ALA A 68 1.53 13.82 -19.41
N GLU A 69 0.51 14.15 -18.61
CA GLU A 69 -0.73 14.78 -19.10
C GLU A 69 -0.49 16.19 -19.66
N ALA A 70 0.45 16.94 -19.08
CA ALA A 70 0.87 18.26 -19.56
C ALA A 70 1.79 18.22 -20.81
N GLY A 71 2.23 17.02 -21.23
CA GLY A 71 3.16 16.86 -22.35
C GLY A 71 4.59 17.31 -22.06
N GLU A 72 4.98 17.33 -20.78
CA GLU A 72 6.34 17.66 -20.37
C GLU A 72 7.31 16.50 -20.67
N GLU A 73 8.58 16.83 -20.92
CA GLU A 73 9.63 15.83 -21.09
C GLU A 73 9.85 15.04 -19.78
N PRO A 74 10.03 13.71 -19.83
CA PRO A 74 10.21 12.90 -18.63
C PRO A 74 11.43 13.32 -17.80
N ASP A 75 11.24 13.65 -16.52
CA ASP A 75 12.33 13.93 -15.58
C ASP A 75 13.05 12.63 -15.15
N PRO A 76 14.33 12.44 -15.50
CA PRO A 76 15.09 11.25 -15.13
C PRO A 76 15.27 11.09 -13.61
N LEU A 77 15.30 12.20 -12.86
CA LEU A 77 15.44 12.17 -11.40
C LEU A 77 14.15 11.69 -10.75
N LEU A 78 12.99 12.12 -11.26
CA LEU A 78 11.68 11.65 -10.82
C LEU A 78 11.51 10.14 -11.08
N ALA A 79 11.89 9.67 -12.28
CA ALA A 79 11.87 8.25 -12.61
C ALA A 79 12.77 7.43 -11.68
N ARG A 80 13.97 7.93 -11.38
CA ARG A 80 14.88 7.28 -10.42
C ARG A 80 14.31 7.26 -9.01
N ALA A 81 13.70 8.36 -8.55
CA ALA A 81 13.10 8.43 -7.22
C ALA A 81 11.99 7.39 -7.04
N LEU A 82 11.15 7.20 -8.06
CA LEU A 82 10.10 6.17 -8.07
C LEU A 82 10.63 4.73 -8.01
N LEU A 83 11.81 4.46 -8.56
CA LEU A 83 12.45 3.12 -8.48
C LEU A 83 13.07 2.83 -7.11
N LEU A 84 13.32 3.87 -6.31
CA LEU A 84 13.92 3.77 -4.98
C LEU A 84 12.88 3.72 -3.86
N THR A 85 11.62 3.98 -4.19
CA THR A 85 10.46 3.90 -3.30
C THR A 85 9.63 2.68 -3.64
#